data_AF-R9MUK8-F1
#
_entry.id   AF-R9MUK8-F1
#
_cell.length_a   1.000
_cell.length_b   1.000
_cell.length_c   1.000
_cell.angle_alpha   90.00
_cell.angle_beta   90.00
_cell.angle_gamma   90.00
#
_symmetry.space_group_name_H-M   'P 1'
#
loop_
_entity.id
_entity.type
_entity.pdbx_description
1 polymer ?
#
loop_
_entity_poly.entity_id
_entity_poly.type
_entity_poly.pdbx_seq_one_letter_code
_entity_poly.pdbx_strand_id
1 'polypeptide(L)'
;MHKKVLLLLLMIFLPAVFLWGCGKKMPDGKETLGSQVELDEGKIDFDDLARGEVEIEVQDLADYASGKALLNEQVPEQMEYFLEMPQIPESDDTYLYLFAVECYEDRETLSGKPIAAWIKKRVSEVTFSYKEGYLFKQFIPALLIDEKYVPIGKGIYLANPEVLAENQEPYPETGSKKGILLDPTMLGTEKLTDLEVKHSIYNIPLSIIMGETTDQAYPTIIYTYQGKDYKFNGKVVSDYDGLFSYLTSIGMCSTAVVLNDWNDNYLEMIHPKAREQKKGVYYYMFNTEEEEGVKELEAVASFLTHRYSTGEHGMVHNWVFANEINQCKVWNYMDTTDPVYYSEEFEKAFRIFYQAAKSNYANAGVYFSVDHDWNSNGGSNKDYFNAKDVVEAFNEAALEHGNYDWGIAIHPYPEPLTRVNYWSAENDKTPEAEILTVMNLNVLTDFLKQEEYLDTKGEVRSITITELGFSSKSGEKLQAAAFAYCYYIVDANPYIDAFILNRQTDAPEEVVSGLSFGLYEYDHSDKYLKEVFRYIDTDKAQEYMDFMLNILGAESLEEALSWAQ
;
A
#
# COMPACT_ATOMS: atom_id res chain seq x y z
N MET A 1 57.90 -39.83 8.19
CA MET A 1 58.82 -40.99 8.17
C MET A 1 57.95 -42.26 8.19
N HIS A 2 58.13 -43.19 7.24
CA HIS A 2 57.25 -44.36 6.98
C HIS A 2 55.82 -43.97 6.49
N LYS A 3 55.46 -44.15 5.20
CA LYS A 3 55.17 -45.41 4.44
C LYS A 3 53.72 -45.90 4.74
N LYS A 4 52.87 -46.28 3.77
CA LYS A 4 52.94 -46.31 2.29
C LYS A 4 51.56 -46.73 1.71
N VAL A 5 51.17 -46.25 0.50
CA VAL A 5 50.73 -47.02 -0.71
C VAL A 5 49.50 -47.98 -0.61
N LEU A 6 48.62 -48.22 -1.61
CA LEU A 6 48.35 -47.66 -2.97
C LEU A 6 47.32 -48.59 -3.70
N LEU A 7 46.40 -48.07 -4.56
CA LEU A 7 45.76 -48.75 -5.72
C LEU A 7 44.93 -50.07 -5.46
N LEU A 8 44.12 -50.67 -6.35
CA LEU A 8 43.23 -50.27 -7.47
C LEU A 8 42.36 -51.50 -7.88
N LEU A 9 41.42 -51.30 -8.80
CA LEU A 9 40.74 -52.27 -9.69
C LEU A 9 39.70 -53.22 -9.05
N LEU A 10 38.76 -53.84 -9.77
CA LEU A 10 37.91 -53.57 -10.97
C LEU A 10 37.37 -54.96 -11.41
N MET A 11 36.10 -55.03 -11.84
CA MET A 11 35.50 -56.10 -12.69
C MET A 11 35.39 -57.54 -12.12
N ILE A 12 34.52 -58.45 -12.59
CA ILE A 12 33.21 -58.51 -13.33
C ILE A 12 32.73 -59.99 -13.17
N PHE A 13 31.41 -60.29 -13.11
CA PHE A 13 30.73 -61.32 -13.95
C PHE A 13 29.24 -61.54 -13.61
N LEU A 14 28.44 -61.71 -14.67
CA LEU A 14 27.01 -62.12 -14.76
C LEU A 14 26.88 -63.68 -14.77
N PRO A 15 25.71 -64.37 -14.95
CA PRO A 15 24.41 -63.91 -15.53
C PRO A 15 23.07 -64.46 -14.94
N ALA A 16 21.97 -64.00 -15.58
CA ALA A 16 20.71 -64.74 -15.91
C ALA A 16 19.50 -64.73 -14.91
N VAL A 17 18.20 -64.80 -15.31
CA VAL A 17 17.46 -64.64 -16.61
C VAL A 17 15.91 -64.53 -16.37
N PHE A 18 15.16 -63.79 -17.22
CA PHE A 18 13.66 -63.73 -17.36
C PHE A 18 12.83 -63.24 -16.13
N LEU A 19 11.65 -62.59 -16.24
CA LEU A 19 10.66 -62.38 -17.32
C LEU A 19 9.93 -61.00 -17.19
N TRP A 20 9.08 -60.66 -18.17
CA TRP A 20 8.29 -59.41 -18.29
C TRP A 20 7.31 -59.10 -17.15
N GLY A 21 7.00 -57.81 -16.96
CA GLY A 21 5.82 -57.32 -16.22
C GLY A 21 5.71 -55.80 -16.22
N CYS A 22 4.73 -55.23 -16.93
CA CYS A 22 4.45 -53.78 -16.90
C CYS A 22 3.77 -53.37 -15.58
N GLY A 23 4.13 -52.20 -15.07
CA GLY A 23 3.51 -51.60 -13.87
C GLY A 23 4.44 -50.55 -13.25
N LYS A 24 4.28 -49.28 -13.64
CA LYS A 24 4.98 -48.17 -12.96
C LYS A 24 4.42 -48.07 -11.53
N LYS A 25 5.29 -48.20 -10.53
CA LYS A 25 4.95 -47.86 -9.14
C LYS A 25 5.08 -46.35 -8.93
N MET A 26 4.14 -45.77 -8.19
CA MET A 26 4.29 -44.44 -7.58
C MET A 26 5.44 -44.46 -6.56
N PRO A 27 6.09 -43.31 -6.28
CA PRO A 27 6.99 -43.18 -5.14
C PRO A 27 6.19 -43.11 -3.82
N ASP A 28 6.59 -43.88 -2.81
CA ASP A 28 6.14 -43.68 -1.44
C ASP A 28 6.62 -42.31 -0.93
N GLY A 29 5.68 -41.47 -0.50
CA GLY A 29 5.94 -40.12 0.02
C GLY A 29 5.02 -39.78 1.18
N LYS A 30 5.15 -40.50 2.30
CA LYS A 30 4.45 -40.15 3.55
C LYS A 30 5.18 -39.02 4.28
N GLU A 31 4.92 -37.79 3.86
CA GLU A 31 4.87 -36.65 4.77
C GLU A 31 3.40 -36.31 5.00
N THR A 32 3.01 -36.11 6.25
CA THR A 32 1.62 -35.96 6.67
C THR A 32 1.05 -34.61 6.25
N LEU A 33 0.18 -34.59 5.24
CA LEU A 33 -0.77 -33.49 5.04
C LEU A 33 -1.72 -33.37 6.24
N GLY A 34 -2.23 -32.16 6.45
CA GLY A 34 -3.01 -31.76 7.62
C GLY A 34 -4.34 -32.51 7.80
N SER A 35 -4.73 -32.62 9.08
CA SER A 35 -6.06 -33.00 9.61
C SER A 35 -7.03 -33.76 8.70
N GLN A 36 -7.14 -35.07 8.94
CA GLN A 36 -8.34 -35.82 8.54
C GLN A 36 -9.57 -35.28 9.29
N VAL A 37 -10.51 -34.70 8.56
CA VAL A 37 -11.92 -34.74 8.97
C VAL A 37 -12.36 -36.20 8.88
N GLU A 38 -12.89 -36.78 9.97
CA GLU A 38 -13.54 -38.09 9.91
C GLU A 38 -14.83 -37.99 9.07
N LEU A 39 -14.68 -38.23 7.77
CA LEU A 39 -15.80 -38.39 6.85
C LEU A 39 -16.35 -39.81 6.97
N ASP A 40 -17.67 -39.95 6.92
CA ASP A 40 -18.36 -41.24 6.86
C ASP A 40 -18.14 -41.86 5.46
N GLU A 41 -16.96 -42.48 5.26
CA GLU A 41 -16.44 -42.98 3.97
C GLU A 41 -17.40 -43.93 3.22
N GLY A 42 -18.43 -44.47 3.89
CA GLY A 42 -19.40 -45.41 3.34
C GLY A 42 -20.44 -44.83 2.36
N LYS A 43 -20.36 -43.55 1.97
CA LYS A 43 -21.36 -42.88 1.11
C LYS A 43 -20.84 -42.00 -0.03
N ILE A 44 -19.52 -41.79 -0.15
CA ILE A 44 -18.97 -40.97 -1.24
C ILE A 44 -18.71 -41.88 -2.45
N ASP A 45 -19.47 -41.66 -3.52
CA ASP A 45 -19.15 -42.24 -4.83
C ASP A 45 -18.11 -41.33 -5.50
N PHE A 46 -16.86 -41.81 -5.53
CA PHE A 46 -15.74 -41.04 -6.07
C PHE A 46 -15.83 -40.88 -7.60
N ASP A 47 -16.46 -41.83 -8.31
CA ASP A 47 -16.68 -41.73 -9.77
C ASP A 47 -17.80 -40.73 -10.09
N ASP A 48 -18.79 -40.57 -9.19
CA ASP A 48 -19.81 -39.51 -9.28
C ASP A 48 -19.21 -38.12 -8.96
N LEU A 49 -18.37 -38.02 -7.94
CA LEU A 49 -17.74 -36.74 -7.57
C LEU A 49 -16.69 -36.26 -8.59
N ALA A 50 -15.98 -37.18 -9.27
CA ALA A 50 -15.06 -36.82 -10.35
C ALA A 50 -15.82 -36.21 -11.54
N ARG A 51 -16.86 -36.90 -12.03
CA ARG A 51 -17.80 -36.43 -13.07
C ARG A 51 -18.48 -35.09 -12.74
N GLY A 52 -18.59 -34.75 -11.46
CA GLY A 52 -19.15 -33.49 -11.01
C GLY A 52 -20.65 -33.37 -11.27
N GLU A 53 -21.15 -32.15 -11.15
CA GLU A 53 -22.55 -31.77 -11.32
C GLU A 53 -22.79 -31.01 -12.64
N VAL A 54 -21.71 -30.53 -13.29
CA VAL A 54 -21.74 -29.68 -14.47
C VAL A 54 -20.42 -29.80 -15.27
N GLU A 55 -20.52 -29.80 -16.59
CA GLU A 55 -19.39 -29.65 -17.52
C GLU A 55 -19.23 -28.15 -17.84
N ILE A 56 -18.01 -27.62 -17.74
CA ILE A 56 -17.69 -26.20 -17.95
C ILE A 56 -16.48 -26.11 -18.87
N GLU A 57 -16.56 -25.24 -19.89
CA GLU A 57 -15.43 -24.98 -20.79
C GLU A 57 -14.26 -24.36 -19.99
N VAL A 58 -13.02 -24.79 -20.26
CA VAL A 58 -11.83 -24.38 -19.51
C VAL A 58 -11.65 -22.86 -19.41
N GLN A 59 -12.03 -22.13 -20.46
CA GLN A 59 -11.97 -20.66 -20.52
C GLN A 59 -12.93 -19.98 -19.52
N ASP A 60 -14.02 -20.64 -19.12
CA ASP A 60 -15.07 -20.10 -18.25
C ASP A 60 -14.83 -20.49 -16.77
N LEU A 61 -13.78 -21.28 -16.47
CA LEU A 61 -13.47 -21.73 -15.12
C LEU A 61 -12.74 -20.67 -14.28
N ALA A 62 -11.95 -19.78 -14.86
CA ALA A 62 -11.07 -18.85 -14.12
C ALA A 62 -11.82 -17.94 -13.12
N ASP A 63 -13.11 -17.67 -13.36
CA ASP A 63 -13.97 -16.81 -12.53
C ASP A 63 -15.09 -17.61 -11.82
N TYR A 64 -15.00 -18.95 -11.83
CA TYR A 64 -16.12 -19.81 -11.43
C TYR A 64 -16.32 -19.95 -9.92
N ALA A 65 -15.22 -19.84 -9.14
CA ALA A 65 -15.21 -19.98 -7.70
C ALA A 65 -14.62 -18.75 -7.01
N SER A 66 -15.19 -18.38 -5.87
CA SER A 66 -14.67 -17.34 -4.99
C SER A 66 -13.86 -17.95 -3.85
N GLY A 67 -12.83 -17.23 -3.40
CA GLY A 67 -11.91 -17.68 -2.36
C GLY A 67 -11.74 -16.67 -1.23
N LYS A 68 -11.38 -17.14 -0.03
CA LYS A 68 -10.86 -16.31 1.06
C LYS A 68 -9.69 -17.00 1.76
N ALA A 69 -8.56 -16.33 1.90
CA ALA A 69 -7.36 -16.85 2.58
C ALA A 69 -7.12 -16.07 3.87
N LEU A 70 -7.02 -16.79 4.98
CA LEU A 70 -6.84 -16.23 6.31
C LEU A 70 -5.72 -16.96 7.06
N LEU A 71 -5.03 -16.25 7.93
CA LEU A 71 -4.27 -16.83 9.03
C LEU A 71 -5.22 -17.16 10.18
N ASN A 72 -4.94 -18.28 10.86
CA ASN A 72 -5.67 -18.62 12.08
C ASN A 72 -5.18 -17.75 13.25
N GLU A 73 -6.07 -16.91 13.80
CA GLU A 73 -5.74 -15.95 14.88
C GLU A 73 -5.20 -16.62 16.16
N GLN A 74 -5.46 -17.91 16.38
CA GLN A 74 -5.00 -18.65 17.56
C GLN A 74 -3.71 -19.44 17.29
N VAL A 75 -3.40 -19.73 16.03
CA VAL A 75 -2.22 -20.47 15.57
C VAL A 75 -1.72 -19.86 14.25
N PRO A 76 -1.02 -18.70 14.28
CA PRO A 76 -0.58 -18.00 13.06
C PRO A 76 0.39 -18.80 12.17
N GLU A 77 0.92 -19.94 12.63
CA GLU A 77 1.65 -20.89 11.79
C GLU A 77 0.72 -21.70 10.85
N GLN A 78 -0.60 -21.49 10.92
CA GLN A 78 -1.60 -22.12 10.06
C GLN A 78 -2.41 -21.09 9.27
N MET A 79 -2.63 -21.40 8.01
CA MET A 79 -3.55 -20.71 7.12
C MET A 79 -4.77 -21.58 6.81
N GLU A 80 -5.89 -20.93 6.60
CA GLU A 80 -7.16 -21.51 6.15
C GLU A 80 -7.54 -20.86 4.81
N TYR A 81 -7.84 -21.69 3.81
CA TYR A 81 -8.38 -21.24 2.54
C TYR A 81 -9.81 -21.75 2.39
N PHE A 82 -10.76 -20.83 2.29
CA PHE A 82 -12.17 -21.07 2.05
C PHE A 82 -12.47 -20.95 0.55
N LEU A 83 -13.28 -21.85 0.01
CA LEU A 83 -13.74 -21.84 -1.37
C LEU A 83 -15.25 -22.00 -1.44
N GLU A 84 -15.91 -21.15 -2.24
CA GLU A 84 -17.30 -21.32 -2.66
C GLU A 84 -17.40 -21.37 -4.19
N MET A 85 -18.18 -22.31 -4.73
CA MET A 85 -18.48 -22.44 -6.15
C MET A 85 -19.96 -22.88 -6.38
N PRO A 86 -20.64 -22.39 -7.43
CA PRO A 86 -22.09 -22.61 -7.61
C PRO A 86 -22.50 -24.09 -7.70
N GLN A 87 -21.72 -24.88 -8.42
CA GLN A 87 -21.83 -26.33 -8.59
C GLN A 87 -20.41 -26.93 -8.60
N ILE A 88 -20.28 -28.25 -8.60
CA ILE A 88 -18.98 -28.93 -8.71
C ILE A 88 -18.68 -29.22 -10.19
N PRO A 89 -17.60 -28.68 -10.79
CA PRO A 89 -17.26 -29.01 -12.18
C PRO A 89 -16.72 -30.46 -12.31
N GLU A 90 -16.85 -31.02 -13.51
CA GLU A 90 -16.15 -32.24 -13.93
C GLU A 90 -14.62 -32.05 -13.85
N SER A 91 -13.90 -33.10 -13.43
CA SER A 91 -12.44 -33.15 -13.43
C SER A 91 -11.94 -34.60 -13.41
N ASP A 92 -10.66 -34.81 -13.73
CA ASP A 92 -10.00 -36.12 -13.79
C ASP A 92 -10.10 -36.92 -12.48
N ASP A 93 -10.18 -36.22 -11.34
CA ASP A 93 -10.31 -36.80 -10.01
C ASP A 93 -11.29 -36.03 -9.08
N THR A 94 -11.22 -36.35 -7.78
CA THR A 94 -12.15 -35.84 -6.75
C THR A 94 -11.58 -34.69 -5.91
N TYR A 95 -10.45 -34.10 -6.31
CA TYR A 95 -9.73 -33.12 -5.51
C TYR A 95 -9.80 -31.69 -6.08
N LEU A 96 -9.75 -30.74 -5.15
CA LEU A 96 -9.31 -29.38 -5.35
C LEU A 96 -7.84 -29.27 -4.96
N TYR A 97 -7.12 -28.40 -5.64
CA TYR A 97 -5.70 -28.15 -5.47
C TYR A 97 -5.48 -26.66 -5.23
N LEU A 98 -4.63 -26.29 -4.26
CA LEU A 98 -4.26 -24.90 -4.01
C LEU A 98 -2.83 -24.64 -4.44
N PHE A 99 -2.60 -23.57 -5.20
CA PHE A 99 -1.27 -23.10 -5.58
C PHE A 99 -0.99 -21.74 -4.90
N ALA A 100 0.28 -21.47 -4.60
CA ALA A 100 0.73 -20.16 -4.14
C ALA A 100 1.69 -19.59 -5.20
N VAL A 101 1.29 -18.50 -5.85
CA VAL A 101 1.86 -17.99 -7.10
C VAL A 101 2.27 -16.53 -6.91
N GLU A 102 3.41 -16.11 -7.48
CA GLU A 102 3.85 -14.71 -7.42
C GLU A 102 3.00 -13.82 -8.37
N CYS A 103 2.91 -12.52 -8.08
CA CYS A 103 2.11 -11.58 -8.90
C CYS A 103 2.62 -11.37 -10.35
N TYR A 104 3.86 -11.78 -10.64
CA TYR A 104 4.49 -11.73 -11.97
C TYR A 104 4.38 -13.05 -12.76
N GLU A 105 3.90 -14.14 -12.13
CA GLU A 105 3.77 -15.44 -12.79
C GLU A 105 2.49 -15.53 -13.64
N ASP A 106 2.54 -16.29 -14.73
CA ASP A 106 1.36 -16.58 -15.54
C ASP A 106 0.35 -17.43 -14.76
N ARG A 107 -0.82 -16.83 -14.49
CA ARG A 107 -1.92 -17.46 -13.75
C ARG A 107 -2.64 -18.55 -14.55
N GLU A 108 -2.59 -18.52 -15.89
CA GLU A 108 -3.21 -19.54 -16.73
C GLU A 108 -2.44 -20.88 -16.69
N THR A 109 -1.12 -20.85 -16.42
CA THR A 109 -0.25 -22.04 -16.45
C THR A 109 0.34 -22.38 -15.09
N LEU A 110 -0.52 -22.82 -14.16
CA LEU A 110 -0.14 -23.30 -12.83
C LEU A 110 0.94 -24.41 -12.89
N SER A 111 2.17 -24.02 -12.57
CA SER A 111 3.35 -24.88 -12.61
C SER A 111 3.79 -25.30 -11.21
N GLY A 112 4.57 -26.37 -11.11
CA GLY A 112 5.12 -26.86 -9.84
C GLY A 112 4.20 -27.83 -9.10
N LYS A 113 4.06 -27.67 -7.78
CA LYS A 113 3.29 -28.56 -6.90
C LYS A 113 2.24 -27.75 -6.12
N PRO A 114 1.02 -28.29 -5.95
CA PRO A 114 0.05 -27.68 -5.06
C PRO A 114 0.55 -27.68 -3.61
N ILE A 115 0.22 -26.62 -2.88
CA ILE A 115 0.56 -26.43 -1.47
C ILE A 115 -0.42 -27.14 -0.53
N ALA A 116 -1.64 -27.40 -1.01
CA ALA A 116 -2.69 -28.15 -0.33
C ALA A 116 -3.58 -28.87 -1.36
N ALA A 117 -4.25 -29.95 -0.94
CA ALA A 117 -5.25 -30.66 -1.73
C ALA A 117 -6.36 -31.22 -0.82
N TRP A 118 -7.63 -31.12 -1.24
CA TRP A 118 -8.80 -31.53 -0.46
C TRP A 118 -9.95 -31.97 -1.36
N ILE A 119 -10.97 -32.64 -0.81
CA ILE A 119 -12.07 -33.21 -1.61
C ILE A 119 -13.01 -32.09 -2.13
N LYS A 120 -13.33 -32.11 -3.43
CA LYS A 120 -14.27 -31.18 -4.09
C LYS A 120 -15.60 -31.09 -3.35
N LYS A 121 -16.03 -29.87 -2.99
CA LYS A 121 -17.39 -29.55 -2.53
C LYS A 121 -17.74 -28.12 -2.93
N ARG A 122 -19.04 -27.82 -3.13
CA ARG A 122 -19.51 -26.46 -3.45
C ARG A 122 -19.08 -25.41 -2.43
N VAL A 123 -19.04 -25.77 -1.14
CA VAL A 123 -18.46 -24.96 -0.07
C VAL A 123 -17.45 -25.85 0.66
N SER A 124 -16.22 -25.39 0.79
CA SER A 124 -15.13 -26.14 1.43
C SER A 124 -14.07 -25.23 2.04
N GLU A 125 -13.27 -25.81 2.93
CA GLU A 125 -12.12 -25.18 3.57
C GLU A 125 -10.94 -26.17 3.55
N VAL A 126 -9.71 -25.65 3.55
CA VAL A 126 -8.50 -26.43 3.75
C VAL A 126 -7.49 -25.68 4.62
N THR A 127 -6.91 -26.38 5.60
CA THR A 127 -5.87 -25.85 6.49
C THR A 127 -4.48 -26.32 6.05
N PHE A 128 -3.50 -25.42 6.02
CA PHE A 128 -2.11 -25.72 5.67
C PHE A 128 -1.14 -24.83 6.47
N SER A 129 0.14 -25.21 6.52
CA SER A 129 1.14 -24.42 7.25
C SER A 129 1.49 -23.13 6.51
N TYR A 130 1.49 -22.01 7.25
CA TYR A 130 2.03 -20.74 6.80
C TYR A 130 3.54 -20.85 6.51
N LYS A 131 4.02 -20.02 5.60
CA LYS A 131 5.45 -19.78 5.30
C LYS A 131 5.61 -18.29 5.03
N GLU A 132 6.70 -17.69 5.49
CA GLU A 132 6.98 -16.25 5.34
C GLU A 132 6.74 -15.71 3.92
N GLY A 133 7.29 -16.37 2.90
CA GLY A 133 7.06 -16.02 1.49
C GLY A 133 5.65 -16.31 0.93
N TYR A 134 4.66 -16.61 1.78
CA TYR A 134 3.25 -16.66 1.39
C TYR A 134 2.52 -15.32 1.62
N LEU A 135 3.12 -14.39 2.37
CA LEU A 135 2.54 -13.07 2.66
C LEU A 135 2.15 -12.27 1.40
N PHE A 136 2.99 -12.36 0.37
CA PHE A 136 2.87 -11.60 -0.89
C PHE A 136 2.32 -12.42 -2.07
N LYS A 137 1.95 -13.70 -1.84
CA LYS A 137 1.49 -14.60 -2.90
C LYS A 137 -0.01 -14.62 -3.07
N GLN A 138 -0.43 -14.96 -4.29
CA GLN A 138 -1.82 -15.29 -4.61
C GLN A 138 -2.08 -16.77 -4.40
N PHE A 139 -3.20 -17.09 -3.74
CA PHE A 139 -3.70 -18.43 -3.54
C PHE A 139 -4.73 -18.78 -4.63
N ILE A 140 -4.32 -19.61 -5.59
CA ILE A 140 -5.13 -19.98 -6.76
C ILE A 140 -5.69 -21.40 -6.57
N PRO A 141 -7.02 -21.58 -6.52
CA PRO A 141 -7.65 -22.89 -6.49
C PRO A 141 -7.72 -23.49 -7.90
N ALA A 142 -7.57 -24.80 -8.01
CA ALA A 142 -7.51 -25.49 -9.29
C ALA A 142 -8.12 -26.89 -9.26
N LEU A 143 -8.55 -27.35 -10.44
CA LEU A 143 -8.95 -28.73 -10.74
C LEU A 143 -7.88 -29.42 -11.59
N LEU A 144 -7.83 -30.76 -11.55
CA LEU A 144 -7.04 -31.54 -12.51
C LEU A 144 -7.92 -31.91 -13.71
N ILE A 145 -7.62 -31.38 -14.90
CA ILE A 145 -8.37 -31.62 -16.14
C ILE A 145 -7.36 -31.93 -17.26
N ASP A 146 -7.55 -33.05 -17.98
CA ASP A 146 -6.64 -33.52 -19.04
C ASP A 146 -5.16 -33.60 -18.57
N GLU A 147 -4.94 -34.16 -17.39
CA GLU A 147 -3.65 -34.26 -16.66
C GLU A 147 -2.99 -32.89 -16.33
N LYS A 148 -3.74 -31.78 -16.33
CA LYS A 148 -3.23 -30.42 -16.03
C LYS A 148 -4.02 -29.73 -14.92
N TYR A 149 -3.34 -28.89 -14.15
CA TYR A 149 -4.01 -28.02 -13.18
C TYR A 149 -4.60 -26.81 -13.90
N VAL A 150 -5.93 -26.67 -13.84
CA VAL A 150 -6.70 -25.57 -14.42
C VAL A 150 -7.24 -24.70 -13.28
N PRO A 151 -6.91 -23.38 -13.24
CA PRO A 151 -7.50 -22.46 -12.28
C PRO A 151 -9.03 -22.47 -12.31
N ILE A 152 -9.65 -22.38 -11.13
CA ILE A 152 -11.11 -22.20 -11.00
C ILE A 152 -11.51 -20.88 -10.30
N GLY A 153 -10.53 -20.00 -10.07
CA GLY A 153 -10.72 -18.71 -9.41
C GLY A 153 -9.51 -17.82 -9.67
N LYS A 154 -9.72 -16.49 -9.71
CA LYS A 154 -8.73 -15.46 -10.12
C LYS A 154 -7.44 -15.39 -9.29
N GLY A 155 -7.39 -16.10 -8.16
CA GLY A 155 -6.34 -15.95 -7.16
C GLY A 155 -6.65 -14.81 -6.19
N ILE A 156 -6.36 -15.03 -4.92
CA ILE A 156 -6.62 -14.08 -3.84
C ILE A 156 -5.43 -14.02 -2.89
N TYR A 157 -5.20 -12.86 -2.26
CA TYR A 157 -4.14 -12.71 -1.27
C TYR A 157 -4.63 -13.05 0.14
N LEU A 158 -3.68 -13.15 1.09
CA LEU A 158 -3.97 -13.21 2.52
C LEU A 158 -4.75 -11.96 2.96
N ALA A 159 -5.93 -12.13 3.56
CA ALA A 159 -6.86 -11.04 3.88
C ALA A 159 -6.73 -10.48 5.31
N ASN A 160 -5.93 -11.09 6.19
CA ASN A 160 -5.66 -10.62 7.55
C ASN A 160 -4.15 -10.64 7.92
N PRO A 161 -3.29 -9.93 7.15
CA PRO A 161 -1.84 -9.84 7.42
C PRO A 161 -1.51 -9.35 8.83
N GLU A 162 -2.38 -8.54 9.44
CA GLU A 162 -2.22 -7.98 10.79
C GLU A 162 -2.14 -9.04 11.90
N VAL A 163 -2.57 -10.28 11.66
CA VAL A 163 -2.38 -11.41 12.59
C VAL A 163 -0.89 -11.75 12.79
N LEU A 164 -0.02 -11.40 11.84
CA LEU A 164 1.43 -11.59 11.95
C LEU A 164 2.14 -10.49 12.76
N ALA A 165 1.51 -9.34 12.98
CA ALA A 165 2.20 -8.18 13.52
C ALA A 165 2.64 -8.39 14.98
N GLU A 166 3.92 -8.15 15.25
CA GLU A 166 4.43 -8.04 16.61
C GLU A 166 3.82 -6.82 17.32
N ASN A 167 3.66 -5.70 16.62
CA ASN A 167 2.96 -4.54 17.16
C ASN A 167 1.45 -4.61 16.91
N GLN A 168 0.71 -4.87 17.99
CA GLN A 168 -0.77 -4.88 18.06
C GLN A 168 -1.36 -3.65 18.77
N GLU A 169 -0.54 -2.65 19.13
CA GLU A 169 -0.99 -1.43 19.81
C GLU A 169 -2.01 -0.67 18.95
N PRO A 170 -3.02 -0.01 19.56
CA PRO A 170 -4.00 0.77 18.81
C PRO A 170 -3.35 1.96 18.09
N TYR A 171 -3.99 2.44 17.03
CA TYR A 171 -3.57 3.68 16.38
C TYR A 171 -3.65 4.88 17.37
N PRO A 172 -2.67 5.81 17.39
CA PRO A 172 -2.62 6.85 18.41
C PRO A 172 -3.82 7.82 18.36
N GLU A 173 -4.50 7.99 19.51
CA GLU A 173 -5.46 9.09 19.72
C GLU A 173 -4.68 10.41 19.87
N THR A 174 -4.50 11.15 18.77
CA THR A 174 -3.72 12.40 18.75
C THR A 174 -4.43 13.60 19.34
N GLY A 175 -5.77 13.60 19.36
CA GLY A 175 -6.61 14.69 19.86
C GLY A 175 -6.63 15.96 18.99
N SER A 176 -5.94 15.96 17.84
CA SER A 176 -5.96 17.03 16.84
C SER A 176 -5.55 16.46 15.49
N LYS A 177 -6.25 16.88 14.43
CA LYS A 177 -5.93 16.53 13.03
C LYS A 177 -4.73 17.32 12.48
N LYS A 178 -4.22 18.29 13.23
CA LYS A 178 -3.21 19.25 12.77
C LYS A 178 -1.84 18.59 12.58
N GLY A 179 -1.32 18.69 11.36
CA GLY A 179 0.00 18.22 10.98
C GLY A 179 0.83 19.21 10.19
N ILE A 180 2.10 18.85 9.93
CA ILE A 180 3.07 19.72 9.26
C ILE A 180 4.02 18.90 8.37
N LEU A 181 4.35 19.43 7.18
CA LEU A 181 5.52 19.01 6.41
C LEU A 181 6.77 19.57 7.11
N LEU A 182 7.54 18.67 7.72
CA LEU A 182 8.65 19.02 8.60
C LEU A 182 9.81 19.68 7.86
N ASP A 183 10.45 20.62 8.54
CA ASP A 183 11.81 21.05 8.26
C ASP A 183 12.77 20.29 9.19
N PRO A 184 13.61 19.37 8.69
CA PRO A 184 14.55 18.61 9.51
C PRO A 184 15.53 19.47 10.31
N THR A 185 15.77 20.72 9.89
CA THR A 185 16.64 21.65 10.63
C THR A 185 16.00 22.18 11.91
N MET A 186 14.68 22.00 12.08
CA MET A 186 13.91 22.42 13.26
C MET A 186 13.77 21.36 14.34
N LEU A 187 14.22 20.13 14.10
CA LEU A 187 14.15 19.05 15.08
C LEU A 187 14.92 19.42 16.36
N GLY A 188 14.30 19.18 17.51
CA GLY A 188 14.88 19.53 18.82
C GLY A 188 14.82 21.03 19.18
N THR A 189 14.15 21.87 18.37
CA THR A 189 14.01 23.31 18.62
C THR A 189 12.60 23.70 19.08
N GLU A 190 12.49 24.81 19.80
CA GLU A 190 11.20 25.43 20.15
C GLU A 190 10.36 25.76 18.90
N LYS A 191 10.97 25.97 17.73
CA LYS A 191 10.25 26.23 16.46
C LYS A 191 9.47 25.02 15.92
N LEU A 192 9.68 23.83 16.47
CA LEU A 192 8.81 22.67 16.28
C LEU A 192 7.95 22.42 17.53
N THR A 193 8.56 22.34 18.72
CA THR A 193 7.83 21.90 19.93
C THR A 193 6.75 22.88 20.39
N ASP A 194 6.92 24.20 20.19
CA ASP A 194 5.90 25.19 20.56
C ASP A 194 4.63 25.10 19.71
N LEU A 195 4.66 24.44 18.56
CA LEU A 195 3.49 24.32 17.68
C LEU A 195 2.44 23.34 18.22
N GLU A 196 2.82 22.49 19.18
CA GLU A 196 2.02 21.40 19.78
C GLU A 196 1.38 20.44 18.77
N VAL A 197 1.89 20.46 17.53
CA VAL A 197 1.47 19.67 16.36
C VAL A 197 1.58 18.17 16.63
N LYS A 198 0.62 17.40 16.10
CA LYS A 198 0.48 15.97 16.38
C LYS A 198 0.82 15.06 15.22
N HIS A 199 0.65 15.53 13.99
CA HIS A 199 0.99 14.76 12.80
C HIS A 199 2.20 15.37 12.08
N SER A 200 3.03 14.54 11.49
CA SER A 200 4.17 14.96 10.66
C SER A 200 4.27 14.07 9.44
N ILE A 201 4.57 14.66 8.28
CA ILE A 201 4.94 13.89 7.08
C ILE A 201 6.42 14.06 6.77
N TYR A 202 7.03 13.01 6.21
CA TYR A 202 8.38 13.08 5.67
C TYR A 202 8.61 12.09 4.52
N ASN A 203 9.46 12.46 3.57
CA ASN A 203 9.65 11.70 2.33
C ASN A 203 10.86 10.76 2.41
N ILE A 204 10.72 9.57 1.80
CA ILE A 204 11.73 8.54 1.66
C ILE A 204 11.92 8.24 0.16
N PRO A 205 12.76 9.02 -0.55
CA PRO A 205 13.28 8.62 -1.86
C PRO A 205 14.10 7.34 -1.73
N LEU A 206 13.79 6.33 -2.52
CA LEU A 206 14.44 5.03 -2.42
C LEU A 206 15.90 5.08 -2.89
N SER A 207 16.26 5.98 -3.81
CA SER A 207 17.64 6.10 -4.32
C SER A 207 18.67 6.45 -3.25
N ILE A 208 18.27 7.10 -2.15
CA ILE A 208 19.17 7.50 -1.07
C ILE A 208 19.30 6.44 0.03
N ILE A 209 18.30 5.56 0.21
CA ILE A 209 18.34 4.48 1.19
C ILE A 209 18.89 3.17 0.61
N MET A 210 18.70 2.90 -0.68
CA MET A 210 19.16 1.67 -1.33
C MET A 210 20.64 1.80 -1.73
N GLY A 211 21.44 0.78 -1.45
CA GLY A 211 22.85 0.73 -1.82
C GLY A 211 23.82 0.65 -0.64
N GLU A 212 25.11 0.72 -0.98
CA GLU A 212 26.20 0.70 -0.01
C GLU A 212 26.54 2.11 0.49
N THR A 213 27.13 2.18 1.69
CA THR A 213 27.80 3.38 2.19
C THR A 213 29.26 3.09 2.52
N THR A 214 30.08 4.14 2.46
CA THR A 214 31.49 4.11 2.86
C THR A 214 31.72 4.68 4.26
N ASP A 215 30.65 5.11 4.94
CA ASP A 215 30.70 5.56 6.33
C ASP A 215 31.06 4.39 7.27
N GLN A 216 32.07 4.59 8.11
CA GLN A 216 32.56 3.57 9.04
C GLN A 216 31.84 3.58 10.40
N ALA A 217 31.17 4.68 10.75
CA ALA A 217 30.34 4.76 11.95
C ALA A 217 28.94 4.16 11.69
N TYR A 218 28.45 4.31 10.47
CA TYR A 218 27.15 3.80 10.03
C TYR A 218 27.31 2.90 8.78
N PRO A 219 27.82 1.66 8.95
CA PRO A 219 28.11 0.76 7.83
C PRO A 219 26.84 0.33 7.09
N THR A 220 27.00 -0.13 5.85
CA THR A 220 25.91 -0.74 5.05
C THR A 220 25.18 -1.80 5.85
N ILE A 221 23.86 -1.67 5.94
CA ILE A 221 22.97 -2.66 6.54
C ILE A 221 22.74 -3.75 5.50
N ILE A 222 23.03 -4.99 5.87
CA ILE A 222 22.73 -6.18 5.06
C ILE A 222 21.44 -6.79 5.59
N TYR A 223 20.42 -6.86 4.74
CA TYR A 223 19.13 -7.45 5.04
C TYR A 223 18.94 -8.70 4.18
N THR A 224 18.90 -9.88 4.81
CA THR A 224 18.70 -11.14 4.08
C THR A 224 17.21 -11.44 3.97
N TYR A 225 16.66 -11.39 2.76
CA TYR A 225 15.26 -11.69 2.47
C TYR A 225 15.16 -12.84 1.46
N GLN A 226 14.36 -13.87 1.78
CA GLN A 226 14.27 -15.14 1.05
C GLN A 226 15.62 -15.77 0.62
N GLY A 227 16.71 -15.50 1.38
CA GLY A 227 18.06 -16.01 1.09
C GLY A 227 18.89 -15.20 0.08
N LYS A 228 18.40 -14.04 -0.41
CA LYS A 228 19.20 -13.01 -1.09
C LYS A 228 19.56 -11.91 -0.08
N ASP A 229 20.78 -11.38 -0.17
CA ASP A 229 21.21 -10.22 0.61
C ASP A 229 20.92 -8.92 -0.13
N TYR A 230 20.17 -8.04 0.52
CA TYR A 230 19.83 -6.69 0.09
C TYR A 230 20.64 -5.67 0.91
N LYS A 231 20.91 -4.50 0.33
CA LYS A 231 21.85 -3.52 0.90
C LYS A 231 21.19 -2.17 1.08
N PHE A 232 21.19 -1.69 2.32
CA PHE A 232 20.69 -0.37 2.67
C PHE A 232 21.81 0.51 3.21
N ASN A 233 21.77 1.79 2.84
CA ASN A 233 22.71 2.81 3.21
C ASN A 233 22.55 3.14 4.71
N GLY A 234 23.34 2.48 5.56
CA GLY A 234 23.22 2.60 7.01
C GLY A 234 23.37 4.01 7.55
N LYS A 235 24.09 4.90 6.85
CA LYS A 235 24.19 6.31 7.23
C LYS A 235 22.88 7.06 7.03
N VAL A 236 22.23 6.87 5.89
CA VAL A 236 20.95 7.53 5.57
C VAL A 236 19.83 6.90 6.41
N VAL A 237 19.80 5.58 6.54
CA VAL A 237 18.86 4.88 7.43
C VAL A 237 18.99 5.39 8.87
N SER A 238 20.21 5.56 9.39
CA SER A 238 20.41 6.10 10.75
C SER A 238 19.95 7.56 10.91
N ASP A 239 19.85 8.35 9.84
CA ASP A 239 19.27 9.70 9.91
C ASP A 239 17.73 9.61 10.03
N TYR A 240 17.10 8.67 9.31
CA TYR A 240 15.67 8.36 9.46
C TYR A 240 15.35 7.76 10.85
N ASP A 241 16.19 6.86 11.37
CA ASP A 241 16.06 6.36 12.75
C ASP A 241 16.04 7.53 13.75
N GLY A 242 16.95 8.49 13.60
CA GLY A 242 17.05 9.67 14.47
C GLY A 242 15.80 10.57 14.37
N LEU A 243 15.32 10.80 13.14
CA LEU A 243 14.09 11.54 12.87
C LEU A 243 12.87 10.88 13.54
N PHE A 244 12.58 9.62 13.21
CA PHE A 244 11.38 8.95 13.70
C PHE A 244 11.47 8.66 15.21
N SER A 245 12.64 8.35 15.75
CA SER A 245 12.83 8.22 17.20
C SER A 245 12.54 9.53 17.93
N TYR A 246 13.00 10.66 17.39
CA TYR A 246 12.70 11.98 17.97
C TYR A 246 11.20 12.28 17.93
N LEU A 247 10.54 12.13 16.78
CA LEU A 247 9.09 12.37 16.63
C LEU A 247 8.26 11.48 17.56
N THR A 248 8.62 10.20 17.67
CA THR A 248 7.99 9.25 18.61
C THR A 248 8.18 9.72 20.06
N SER A 249 9.37 10.19 20.43
CA SER A 249 9.66 10.63 21.81
C SER A 249 8.88 11.87 22.26
N ILE A 250 8.41 12.69 21.31
CA ILE A 250 7.55 13.86 21.57
C ILE A 250 6.05 13.57 21.31
N GLY A 251 5.69 12.31 21.02
CA GLY A 251 4.30 11.87 20.86
C GLY A 251 3.66 12.30 19.55
N MET A 252 4.44 12.42 18.46
CA MET A 252 3.91 12.71 17.13
C MET A 252 3.61 11.43 16.34
N CYS A 253 2.52 11.48 15.58
CA CYS A 253 2.15 10.50 14.58
C CYS A 253 2.91 10.77 13.26
N SER A 254 3.95 9.97 12.99
CA SER A 254 4.73 10.04 11.75
C SER A 254 4.02 9.37 10.56
N THR A 255 3.94 10.09 9.45
CA THR A 255 3.60 9.61 8.11
C THR A 255 4.86 9.60 7.24
N ALA A 256 5.13 8.51 6.54
CA ALA A 256 6.26 8.40 5.61
C ALA A 256 5.77 8.22 4.15
N VAL A 257 6.28 9.03 3.22
CA VAL A 257 6.00 8.87 1.78
C VAL A 257 7.12 8.09 1.11
N VAL A 258 6.82 6.93 0.53
CA VAL A 258 7.80 6.04 -0.12
C VAL A 258 7.82 6.31 -1.62
N LEU A 259 8.98 6.71 -2.14
CA LEU A 259 9.11 7.33 -3.45
C LEU A 259 10.17 6.62 -4.30
N ASN A 260 9.77 6.04 -5.42
CA ASN A 260 10.65 5.35 -6.36
C ASN A 260 11.31 6.33 -7.33
N ASP A 261 12.30 7.08 -6.87
CA ASP A 261 13.12 7.96 -7.70
C ASP A 261 14.22 7.20 -8.46
N TRP A 262 14.75 7.81 -9.53
CA TRP A 262 15.67 7.13 -10.44
C TRP A 262 16.98 6.71 -9.76
N ASN A 263 17.30 5.41 -9.79
CA ASN A 263 18.55 4.85 -9.29
C ASN A 263 19.21 3.95 -10.34
N ASP A 264 20.34 4.41 -10.91
CA ASP A 264 21.09 3.67 -11.95
C ASP A 264 21.58 2.28 -11.50
N ASN A 265 21.69 2.04 -10.18
CA ASN A 265 22.16 0.76 -9.64
C ASN A 265 21.03 -0.22 -9.29
N TYR A 266 19.77 0.22 -9.38
CA TYR A 266 18.58 -0.52 -8.94
C TYR A 266 17.43 -0.36 -9.96
N LEU A 267 17.74 -0.49 -11.25
CA LEU A 267 16.76 -0.35 -12.34
C LEU A 267 15.68 -1.44 -12.30
N GLU A 268 15.93 -2.55 -11.61
CA GLU A 268 14.97 -3.59 -11.29
C GLU A 268 13.77 -3.06 -10.48
N MET A 269 13.91 -1.99 -9.69
CA MET A 269 12.78 -1.34 -8.99
C MET A 269 11.84 -0.55 -9.91
N ILE A 270 12.28 -0.24 -11.13
CA ILE A 270 11.52 0.57 -12.09
C ILE A 270 10.84 -0.34 -13.10
N HIS A 271 9.52 -0.23 -13.22
CA HIS A 271 8.71 -1.01 -14.16
C HIS A 271 9.29 -0.97 -15.60
N PRO A 272 9.26 -2.06 -16.40
CA PRO A 272 9.83 -2.07 -17.75
C PRO A 272 9.34 -0.94 -18.67
N LYS A 273 8.03 -0.61 -18.62
CA LYS A 273 7.42 0.55 -19.32
C LYS A 273 7.79 1.93 -18.72
N ALA A 274 8.51 1.98 -17.61
CA ALA A 274 8.96 3.20 -16.94
C ALA A 274 10.50 3.38 -17.00
N ARG A 275 11.25 2.36 -17.44
CA ARG A 275 12.72 2.26 -17.37
C ARG A 275 13.46 3.12 -18.42
N GLU A 276 13.00 4.35 -18.64
CA GLU A 276 13.64 5.39 -19.45
C GLU A 276 13.66 6.71 -18.64
N GLN A 277 14.85 7.20 -18.28
CA GLN A 277 14.97 8.43 -17.49
C GLN A 277 14.54 9.64 -18.33
N LYS A 278 13.49 10.34 -17.87
CA LYS A 278 12.90 11.49 -18.58
C LYS A 278 13.04 12.77 -17.78
N LYS A 279 13.40 13.87 -18.47
CA LYS A 279 13.46 15.19 -17.84
C LYS A 279 12.05 15.64 -17.44
N GLY A 280 11.87 15.97 -16.16
CA GLY A 280 10.57 16.38 -15.61
C GLY A 280 9.75 15.22 -15.03
N VAL A 281 10.29 14.00 -15.04
CA VAL A 281 9.80 12.90 -14.20
C VAL A 281 10.62 12.87 -12.91
N TYR A 282 9.94 12.73 -11.78
CA TYR A 282 10.57 12.64 -10.46
C TYR A 282 10.57 11.22 -9.90
N TYR A 283 9.45 10.51 -10.01
CA TYR A 283 9.30 9.13 -9.54
C TYR A 283 8.65 8.23 -10.60
N TYR A 284 8.82 6.92 -10.45
CA TYR A 284 8.55 5.91 -11.47
C TYR A 284 7.67 4.79 -10.92
N MET A 285 6.86 4.16 -11.78
CA MET A 285 6.09 2.97 -11.41
C MET A 285 7.02 1.86 -10.90
N PHE A 286 6.61 1.22 -9.81
CA PHE A 286 7.32 0.09 -9.21
C PHE A 286 7.24 -1.14 -10.11
N ASN A 287 8.26 -2.00 -10.08
CA ASN A 287 8.31 -3.16 -10.96
C ASN A 287 7.64 -4.41 -10.37
N THR A 288 6.44 -4.72 -10.84
CA THR A 288 5.69 -5.95 -10.54
C THR A 288 5.58 -6.93 -11.71
N GLU A 289 6.22 -6.60 -12.84
CA GLU A 289 6.24 -7.42 -14.07
C GLU A 289 7.38 -8.45 -14.08
N GLU A 290 8.46 -8.21 -13.31
CA GLU A 290 9.65 -9.07 -13.30
C GLU A 290 10.02 -9.56 -11.89
N GLU A 291 10.43 -10.83 -11.78
CA GLU A 291 10.85 -11.49 -10.52
C GLU A 291 11.84 -10.67 -9.68
N GLU A 292 12.84 -10.07 -10.32
CA GLU A 292 13.86 -9.29 -9.62
C GLU A 292 13.28 -8.01 -9.00
N GLY A 293 12.31 -7.37 -9.67
CA GLY A 293 11.63 -6.17 -9.19
C GLY A 293 10.71 -6.45 -8.01
N VAL A 294 9.90 -7.52 -8.10
CA VAL A 294 9.01 -7.95 -7.01
C VAL A 294 9.82 -8.29 -5.77
N LYS A 295 10.91 -9.06 -5.90
CA LYS A 295 11.75 -9.45 -4.77
C LYS A 295 12.54 -8.30 -4.15
N GLU A 296 12.92 -7.30 -4.94
CA GLU A 296 13.53 -6.06 -4.42
C GLU A 296 12.48 -5.19 -3.69
N LEU A 297 11.27 -5.06 -4.24
CA LEU A 297 10.16 -4.34 -3.57
C LEU A 297 9.74 -5.01 -2.26
N GLU A 298 9.56 -6.33 -2.24
CA GLU A 298 9.25 -7.09 -1.02
C GLU A 298 10.32 -6.89 0.06
N ALA A 299 11.61 -6.91 -0.31
CA ALA A 299 12.71 -6.68 0.62
C ALA A 299 12.74 -5.24 1.15
N VAL A 300 12.52 -4.24 0.29
CA VAL A 300 12.44 -2.81 0.66
C VAL A 300 11.24 -2.56 1.59
N ALA A 301 10.06 -3.07 1.22
CA ALA A 301 8.84 -2.92 2.00
C ALA A 301 8.97 -3.59 3.37
N SER A 302 9.44 -4.85 3.41
CA SER A 302 9.66 -5.59 4.66
C SER A 302 10.70 -4.91 5.54
N PHE A 303 11.83 -4.45 4.99
CA PHE A 303 12.86 -3.75 5.75
C PHE A 303 12.34 -2.44 6.37
N LEU A 304 11.70 -1.57 5.57
CA LEU A 304 11.20 -0.28 6.04
C LEU A 304 10.10 -0.44 7.09
N THR A 305 9.11 -1.29 6.80
CA THR A 305 7.94 -1.45 7.67
C THR A 305 8.27 -2.16 8.98
N HIS A 306 9.13 -3.18 8.95
CA HIS A 306 9.64 -3.82 10.17
C HIS A 306 10.51 -2.88 11.01
N ARG A 307 11.35 -2.06 10.36
CA ARG A 307 12.28 -1.17 11.08
C ARG A 307 11.57 -0.13 11.95
N TYR A 308 10.43 0.39 11.49
CA TYR A 308 9.71 1.47 12.16
C TYR A 308 8.34 1.05 12.73
N SER A 309 8.16 -0.24 13.05
CA SER A 309 6.90 -0.77 13.61
C SER A 309 6.89 -0.90 15.14
N THR A 310 8.04 -1.04 15.81
CA THR A 310 8.10 -1.33 17.27
C THR A 310 8.54 -0.14 18.13
N GLY A 311 9.01 0.93 17.50
CA GLY A 311 9.58 2.10 18.19
C GLY A 311 11.08 1.98 18.52
N GLU A 312 11.73 0.83 18.28
CA GLU A 312 13.19 0.68 18.50
C GLU A 312 14.02 1.68 17.69
N HIS A 313 13.61 1.94 16.43
CA HIS A 313 14.17 2.96 15.56
C HIS A 313 13.19 4.14 15.32
N GLY A 314 12.22 4.31 16.23
CA GLY A 314 11.07 5.18 16.05
C GLY A 314 9.90 4.50 15.37
N MET A 315 8.77 5.21 15.30
CA MET A 315 7.51 4.76 14.75
C MET A 315 7.14 5.51 13.46
N VAL A 316 6.72 4.74 12.45
CA VAL A 316 5.92 5.22 11.33
C VAL A 316 4.53 4.59 11.44
N HIS A 317 3.51 5.43 11.61
CA HIS A 317 2.13 4.99 11.82
C HIS A 317 1.35 4.96 10.51
N ASN A 318 1.70 5.83 9.56
CA ASN A 318 1.07 5.94 8.26
C ASN A 318 2.12 5.83 7.15
N TRP A 319 1.79 5.08 6.10
CA TRP A 319 2.62 4.94 4.92
C TRP A 319 1.86 5.45 3.70
N VAL A 320 2.44 6.41 2.99
CA VAL A 320 1.93 6.86 1.68
C VAL A 320 2.83 6.24 0.62
N PHE A 321 2.28 5.37 -0.22
CA PHE A 321 3.03 4.67 -1.26
C PHE A 321 2.88 5.41 -2.59
N ALA A 322 4.00 5.82 -3.17
CA ALA A 322 4.10 6.77 -4.29
C ALA A 322 3.48 8.16 -3.98
N ASN A 323 3.49 9.05 -4.99
CA ASN A 323 2.97 10.41 -4.92
C ASN A 323 2.13 10.69 -6.17
N GLU A 324 0.96 11.31 -6.00
CA GLU A 324 0.08 11.81 -7.07
C GLU A 324 0.01 10.86 -8.27
N ILE A 325 -0.43 9.62 -8.05
CA ILE A 325 -0.35 8.53 -9.05
C ILE A 325 -1.18 8.81 -10.31
N ASN A 326 -2.20 9.66 -10.19
CA ASN A 326 -2.99 10.13 -11.32
C ASN A 326 -2.20 11.10 -12.22
N GLN A 327 -1.22 11.84 -11.67
CA GLN A 327 -0.18 12.57 -12.43
C GLN A 327 0.93 11.63 -12.93
N CYS A 328 0.51 10.55 -13.59
CA CYS A 328 1.29 9.41 -14.09
C CYS A 328 2.38 9.74 -15.14
N LYS A 329 2.57 11.02 -15.46
CA LYS A 329 3.64 11.53 -16.35
C LYS A 329 4.73 12.32 -15.63
N VAL A 330 4.55 12.62 -14.34
CA VAL A 330 5.47 13.45 -13.55
C VAL A 330 5.83 12.77 -12.24
N TRP A 331 4.83 12.30 -11.49
CA TRP A 331 5.00 11.85 -10.09
C TRP A 331 4.91 10.34 -9.88
N ASN A 332 4.42 9.58 -10.85
CA ASN A 332 4.60 8.12 -10.86
C ASN A 332 4.62 7.58 -12.30
N TYR A 333 5.75 7.76 -12.99
CA TYR A 333 5.84 7.58 -14.44
C TYR A 333 5.68 6.13 -14.90
N MET A 334 4.83 5.95 -15.92
CA MET A 334 4.73 4.74 -16.74
C MET A 334 4.31 5.08 -18.18
N ASP A 335 4.87 4.39 -19.18
CA ASP A 335 4.49 4.55 -20.58
C ASP A 335 3.21 3.78 -20.94
N THR A 336 2.09 4.33 -20.48
CA THR A 336 0.72 3.89 -20.80
C THR A 336 -0.23 5.10 -20.85
N THR A 337 -1.30 5.03 -21.63
CA THR A 337 -2.44 5.98 -21.57
C THR A 337 -3.73 5.28 -21.13
N ASP A 338 -3.58 4.05 -20.64
CA ASP A 338 -4.65 3.20 -20.13
C ASP A 338 -4.62 3.27 -18.60
N PRO A 339 -5.64 3.86 -17.94
CA PRO A 339 -5.69 4.01 -16.50
C PRO A 339 -6.03 2.69 -15.78
N VAL A 340 -6.69 1.74 -16.46
CA VAL A 340 -7.02 0.44 -15.88
C VAL A 340 -5.75 -0.37 -15.74
N TYR A 341 -5.03 -0.61 -16.84
CA TYR A 341 -3.75 -1.32 -16.83
C TYR A 341 -2.69 -0.64 -15.95
N TYR A 342 -2.70 0.70 -15.85
CA TYR A 342 -1.85 1.41 -14.90
C TYR A 342 -2.18 1.09 -13.44
N SER A 343 -3.47 1.08 -13.10
CA SER A 343 -3.95 0.86 -11.74
C SER A 343 -3.78 -0.60 -11.33
N GLU A 344 -3.93 -1.55 -12.26
CA GLU A 344 -3.61 -2.98 -12.05
C GLU A 344 -2.14 -3.19 -11.66
N GLU A 345 -1.17 -2.58 -12.37
CA GLU A 345 0.25 -2.66 -11.98
C GLU A 345 0.53 -1.94 -10.66
N PHE A 346 -0.10 -0.78 -10.44
CA PHE A 346 0.06 -0.06 -9.17
C PHE A 346 -0.49 -0.86 -7.98
N GLU A 347 -1.63 -1.54 -8.14
CA GLU A 347 -2.29 -2.35 -7.12
C GLU A 347 -1.38 -3.48 -6.63
N LYS A 348 -0.73 -4.22 -7.54
CA LYS A 348 0.23 -5.27 -7.18
C LYS A 348 1.33 -4.71 -6.27
N ALA A 349 1.90 -3.57 -6.63
CA ALA A 349 3.01 -2.96 -5.88
C ALA A 349 2.53 -2.39 -4.53
N PHE A 350 1.37 -1.73 -4.53
CA PHE A 350 0.72 -1.22 -3.34
C PHE A 350 0.39 -2.34 -2.35
N ARG A 351 -0.14 -3.47 -2.84
CA ARG A 351 -0.51 -4.61 -2.01
C ARG A 351 0.71 -5.26 -1.37
N ILE A 352 1.83 -5.41 -2.09
CA ILE A 352 3.09 -5.86 -1.48
C ILE A 352 3.46 -4.95 -0.30
N PHE A 353 3.39 -3.62 -0.48
CA PHE A 353 3.69 -2.68 0.60
C PHE A 353 2.68 -2.75 1.76
N TYR A 354 1.39 -2.88 1.46
CA TYR A 354 0.31 -3.05 2.43
C TYR A 354 0.52 -4.29 3.30
N GLN A 355 0.76 -5.45 2.67
CA GLN A 355 0.98 -6.71 3.38
C GLN A 355 2.16 -6.60 4.35
N ALA A 356 3.28 -6.01 3.90
CA ALA A 356 4.46 -5.79 4.74
C ALA A 356 4.19 -4.82 5.91
N ALA A 357 3.46 -3.71 5.66
CA ALA A 357 3.11 -2.74 6.69
C ALA A 357 2.22 -3.35 7.76
N LYS A 358 1.11 -3.97 7.35
CA LYS A 358 0.13 -4.58 8.26
C LYS A 358 0.70 -5.78 9.01
N SER A 359 1.57 -6.59 8.39
CA SER A 359 2.23 -7.72 9.06
C SER A 359 3.32 -7.33 10.05
N ASN A 360 3.66 -6.05 10.18
CA ASN A 360 4.62 -5.54 11.16
C ASN A 360 3.94 -4.64 12.20
N TYR A 361 2.95 -3.86 11.81
CA TYR A 361 2.11 -3.06 12.71
C TYR A 361 0.63 -3.19 12.32
N ALA A 362 -0.15 -3.88 13.16
CA ALA A 362 -1.54 -4.24 12.88
C ALA A 362 -2.44 -3.03 12.57
N ASN A 363 -2.16 -1.90 13.20
CA ASN A 363 -2.91 -0.65 13.07
C ASN A 363 -2.19 0.40 12.21
N ALA A 364 -1.23 -0.01 11.37
CA ALA A 364 -0.65 0.87 10.35
C ALA A 364 -1.73 1.34 9.36
N GLY A 365 -1.75 2.64 9.07
CA GLY A 365 -2.46 3.23 7.94
C GLY A 365 -1.61 3.14 6.67
N VAL A 366 -2.22 2.78 5.55
CA VAL A 366 -1.53 2.64 4.26
C VAL A 366 -2.38 3.29 3.16
N TYR A 367 -1.79 4.26 2.47
CA TYR A 367 -2.48 5.17 1.56
C TYR A 367 -1.74 5.26 0.24
N PHE A 368 -2.46 5.40 -0.88
CA PHE A 368 -1.86 5.93 -2.11
C PHE A 368 -2.24 7.41 -2.27
N SER A 369 -1.40 8.17 -2.97
CA SER A 369 -1.58 9.62 -3.13
C SER A 369 -2.20 9.96 -4.48
N VAL A 370 -3.21 10.82 -4.48
CA VAL A 370 -3.79 11.50 -5.66
C VAL A 370 -3.78 13.02 -5.44
N ASP A 371 -3.72 13.78 -6.52
CA ASP A 371 -3.86 15.24 -6.44
C ASP A 371 -5.34 15.68 -6.56
N HIS A 372 -5.56 16.95 -6.90
CA HIS A 372 -6.89 17.52 -7.08
C HIS A 372 -7.54 17.35 -8.47
N ASP A 373 -6.84 16.84 -9.49
CA ASP A 373 -7.36 16.69 -10.86
C ASP A 373 -8.35 15.51 -10.95
N TRP A 374 -9.61 15.73 -10.54
CA TRP A 374 -10.60 14.67 -10.31
C TRP A 374 -11.37 14.22 -11.56
N ASN A 375 -11.75 15.14 -12.45
CA ASN A 375 -12.37 14.86 -13.77
C ASN A 375 -11.91 15.86 -14.87
N SER A 376 -10.78 16.54 -14.67
CA SER A 376 -10.36 17.70 -15.46
C SER A 376 -9.75 17.38 -16.84
N ASN A 377 -9.39 16.12 -17.14
CA ASN A 377 -8.60 15.80 -18.34
C ASN A 377 -9.37 15.83 -19.67
N GLY A 378 -10.67 16.14 -19.66
CA GLY A 378 -11.52 16.23 -20.84
C GLY A 378 -11.66 14.92 -21.64
N GLY A 379 -11.43 13.77 -20.99
CA GLY A 379 -11.38 12.44 -21.61
C GLY A 379 -10.06 12.14 -22.33
N SER A 380 -8.95 12.83 -22.00
CA SER A 380 -7.65 12.63 -22.64
C SER A 380 -6.54 12.24 -21.65
N ASN A 381 -6.35 10.92 -21.51
CA ASN A 381 -5.35 10.25 -20.67
C ASN A 381 -3.89 10.38 -21.17
N LYS A 382 -3.53 11.52 -21.78
CA LYS A 382 -2.19 11.74 -22.38
C LYS A 382 -1.20 12.34 -21.40
N ASP A 383 -1.64 13.38 -20.70
CA ASP A 383 -0.79 14.20 -19.84
C ASP A 383 -0.93 13.76 -18.37
N TYR A 384 -2.12 13.30 -17.96
CA TYR A 384 -2.43 12.68 -16.67
C TYR A 384 -3.73 11.87 -16.76
N PHE A 385 -4.07 11.13 -15.70
CA PHE A 385 -5.36 10.46 -15.53
C PHE A 385 -6.21 11.26 -14.54
N ASN A 386 -7.54 11.21 -14.70
CA ASN A 386 -8.45 11.70 -13.69
C ASN A 386 -8.25 10.90 -12.40
N ALA A 387 -8.16 11.56 -11.25
CA ALA A 387 -8.04 10.86 -9.97
C ALA A 387 -9.24 9.94 -9.70
N LYS A 388 -10.43 10.29 -10.19
CA LYS A 388 -11.61 9.41 -10.16
C LYS A 388 -11.37 8.08 -10.89
N ASP A 389 -11.01 8.14 -12.17
CA ASP A 389 -10.76 6.95 -13.02
C ASP A 389 -9.72 6.01 -12.39
N VAL A 390 -8.71 6.57 -11.71
CA VAL A 390 -7.66 5.80 -11.02
C VAL A 390 -8.17 5.17 -9.72
N VAL A 391 -8.97 5.86 -8.91
CA VAL A 391 -9.57 5.28 -7.69
C VAL A 391 -10.58 4.20 -8.04
N GLU A 392 -11.39 4.40 -9.09
CA GLU A 392 -12.33 3.39 -9.62
C GLU A 392 -11.57 2.12 -10.05
N ALA A 393 -10.58 2.26 -10.95
CA ALA A 393 -9.79 1.13 -11.44
C ALA A 393 -8.93 0.44 -10.36
N PHE A 394 -8.38 1.20 -9.42
CA PHE A 394 -7.64 0.63 -8.29
C PHE A 394 -8.55 -0.21 -7.38
N ASN A 395 -9.78 0.25 -7.11
CA ASN A 395 -10.74 -0.53 -6.33
C ASN A 395 -11.14 -1.82 -7.05
N GLU A 396 -11.39 -1.77 -8.37
CA GLU A 396 -11.68 -2.97 -9.17
C GLU A 396 -10.54 -4.01 -9.09
N ALA A 397 -9.28 -3.59 -9.30
CA ALA A 397 -8.11 -4.45 -9.16
C ALA A 397 -7.93 -4.98 -7.71
N ALA A 398 -8.23 -4.16 -6.70
CA ALA A 398 -8.17 -4.55 -5.30
C ALA A 398 -9.22 -5.62 -4.95
N LEU A 399 -10.45 -5.46 -5.44
CA LEU A 399 -11.55 -6.41 -5.23
C LEU A 399 -11.32 -7.73 -5.96
N GLU A 400 -10.69 -7.70 -7.15
CA GLU A 400 -10.40 -8.89 -7.96
C GLU A 400 -9.60 -9.96 -7.20
N HIS A 401 -8.71 -9.53 -6.31
CA HIS A 401 -7.84 -10.42 -5.52
C HIS A 401 -8.12 -10.40 -4.01
N GLY A 402 -9.32 -9.93 -3.64
CA GLY A 402 -9.81 -9.85 -2.26
C GLY A 402 -9.59 -8.47 -1.63
N ASN A 403 -10.68 -7.89 -1.12
CA ASN A 403 -10.70 -6.55 -0.50
C ASN A 403 -9.77 -6.45 0.73
N TYR A 404 -9.22 -5.26 0.96
CA TYR A 404 -8.32 -4.90 2.05
C TYR A 404 -8.42 -3.39 2.38
N ASP A 405 -8.01 -2.98 3.59
CA ASP A 405 -8.25 -1.64 4.15
C ASP A 405 -7.24 -0.58 3.65
N TRP A 406 -7.13 -0.39 2.34
CA TRP A 406 -6.40 0.74 1.75
C TRP A 406 -7.13 2.08 1.96
N GLY A 407 -6.37 3.18 2.06
CA GLY A 407 -6.88 4.56 2.19
C GLY A 407 -6.35 5.52 1.11
N ILE A 408 -6.83 6.77 1.13
CA ILE A 408 -6.44 7.81 0.16
C ILE A 408 -5.71 8.97 0.85
N ALA A 409 -4.56 9.35 0.30
CA ALA A 409 -3.87 10.59 0.58
C ALA A 409 -4.20 11.61 -0.53
N ILE A 410 -4.78 12.76 -0.20
CA ILE A 410 -5.22 13.76 -1.20
C ILE A 410 -4.56 15.12 -1.00
N HIS A 411 -4.26 15.81 -2.12
CA HIS A 411 -3.73 17.18 -2.13
C HIS A 411 -4.77 18.20 -2.68
N PRO A 412 -5.82 18.56 -1.93
CA PRO A 412 -7.00 19.29 -2.41
C PRO A 412 -6.77 20.81 -2.47
N TYR A 413 -5.76 21.22 -3.23
CA TYR A 413 -5.37 22.62 -3.37
C TYR A 413 -6.45 23.48 -4.07
N PRO A 414 -6.61 24.75 -3.69
CA PRO A 414 -7.41 25.71 -4.46
C PRO A 414 -6.87 25.91 -5.88
N GLU A 415 -7.75 26.14 -6.85
CA GLU A 415 -7.36 26.44 -8.24
C GLU A 415 -7.52 27.95 -8.59
N PRO A 416 -6.47 28.66 -9.04
CA PRO A 416 -5.07 28.23 -9.10
C PRO A 416 -4.43 28.10 -7.72
N LEU A 417 -3.34 27.32 -7.62
CA LEU A 417 -2.51 27.10 -6.41
C LEU A 417 -2.15 28.36 -5.60
N THR A 418 -2.20 29.54 -6.24
CA THR A 418 -1.95 30.85 -5.61
C THR A 418 -3.18 31.50 -4.95
N ARG A 419 -4.37 30.89 -5.06
CA ARG A 419 -5.64 31.41 -4.53
C ARG A 419 -5.75 31.18 -3.02
N VAL A 420 -5.56 32.24 -2.25
CA VAL A 420 -5.64 32.21 -0.79
C VAL A 420 -7.09 32.35 -0.28
N ASN A 421 -7.90 33.20 -0.91
CA ASN A 421 -9.31 33.42 -0.59
C ASN A 421 -10.23 32.39 -1.29
N TYR A 422 -9.93 31.10 -1.14
CA TYR A 422 -10.57 30.03 -1.90
C TYR A 422 -12.09 29.93 -1.71
N TRP A 423 -12.60 30.35 -0.56
CA TRP A 423 -14.04 30.40 -0.24
C TRP A 423 -14.84 31.37 -1.11
N SER A 424 -14.19 32.30 -1.82
CA SER A 424 -14.87 33.20 -2.76
C SER A 424 -14.93 32.64 -4.19
N ALA A 425 -14.63 31.37 -4.39
CA ALA A 425 -14.79 30.66 -5.66
C ALA A 425 -16.04 29.77 -5.63
N GLU A 426 -16.72 29.66 -6.76
CA GLU A 426 -17.69 28.59 -6.97
C GLU A 426 -16.91 27.28 -7.16
N ASN A 427 -17.33 26.23 -6.44
CA ASN A 427 -16.76 24.89 -6.51
C ASN A 427 -17.91 23.92 -6.78
N ASP A 428 -17.73 22.99 -7.72
CA ASP A 428 -18.73 21.96 -7.99
C ASP A 428 -18.67 20.90 -6.88
N LYS A 429 -19.83 20.60 -6.28
CA LYS A 429 -19.99 19.62 -5.19
C LYS A 429 -20.69 18.34 -5.65
N THR A 430 -20.90 18.20 -6.95
CA THR A 430 -21.45 16.99 -7.57
C THR A 430 -20.32 16.00 -7.94
N PRO A 431 -20.63 14.71 -8.20
CA PRO A 431 -19.65 13.71 -8.64
C PRO A 431 -18.85 14.08 -9.90
N GLU A 432 -19.33 15.04 -10.69
CA GLU A 432 -18.75 15.47 -11.97
C GLU A 432 -17.79 16.67 -11.83
N ALA A 433 -17.47 17.08 -10.60
CA ALA A 433 -16.52 18.16 -10.35
C ALA A 433 -15.18 17.90 -11.06
N GLU A 434 -14.66 18.89 -11.80
CA GLU A 434 -13.38 18.75 -12.50
C GLU A 434 -12.19 18.73 -11.52
N ILE A 435 -12.27 19.52 -10.44
CA ILE A 435 -11.20 19.73 -9.45
C ILE A 435 -11.72 19.55 -8.02
N LEU A 436 -10.95 18.88 -7.16
CA LEU A 436 -11.22 18.76 -5.71
C LEU A 436 -10.43 19.77 -4.89
N THR A 437 -11.14 20.60 -4.14
CA THR A 437 -10.57 21.55 -3.18
C THR A 437 -11.15 21.26 -1.80
N VAL A 438 -10.60 21.88 -0.74
CA VAL A 438 -11.20 21.84 0.60
C VAL A 438 -12.70 22.25 0.63
N MET A 439 -13.18 23.03 -0.35
CA MET A 439 -14.57 23.51 -0.42
C MET A 439 -15.58 22.49 -0.99
N ASN A 440 -15.10 21.38 -1.56
CA ASN A 440 -15.93 20.33 -2.18
C ASN A 440 -15.38 18.93 -1.88
N LEU A 441 -14.67 18.74 -0.76
CA LEU A 441 -14.24 17.43 -0.26
C LEU A 441 -15.40 16.46 -0.02
N ASN A 442 -16.64 16.96 0.08
CA ASN A 442 -17.82 16.11 0.13
C ASN A 442 -17.85 15.14 -1.06
N VAL A 443 -17.43 15.56 -2.26
CA VAL A 443 -17.42 14.75 -3.49
C VAL A 443 -16.64 13.45 -3.30
N LEU A 444 -15.43 13.51 -2.73
CA LEU A 444 -14.64 12.31 -2.42
C LEU A 444 -15.28 11.48 -1.30
N THR A 445 -15.74 12.12 -0.23
CA THR A 445 -16.34 11.37 0.89
C THR A 445 -17.68 10.72 0.54
N ASP A 446 -18.47 11.33 -0.35
CA ASP A 446 -19.73 10.79 -0.85
C ASP A 446 -19.48 9.69 -1.89
N PHE A 447 -18.41 9.80 -2.68
CA PHE A 447 -17.95 8.75 -3.56
C PHE A 447 -17.56 7.48 -2.75
N LEU A 448 -16.75 7.62 -1.69
CA LEU A 448 -16.31 6.50 -0.83
C LEU A 448 -17.39 5.95 0.13
N LYS A 449 -18.62 6.49 0.12
CA LYS A 449 -19.78 5.94 0.85
C LYS A 449 -20.56 4.88 0.08
N GLN A 450 -20.26 4.68 -1.21
CA GLN A 450 -20.94 3.65 -2.01
C GLN A 450 -20.44 2.26 -1.58
N GLU A 451 -21.29 1.25 -1.67
CA GLU A 451 -21.10 -0.08 -1.07
C GLU A 451 -19.81 -0.76 -1.55
N GLU A 452 -19.47 -0.56 -2.82
CA GLU A 452 -18.27 -1.06 -3.48
C GLU A 452 -16.95 -0.42 -3.03
N TYR A 453 -16.97 0.76 -2.37
CA TYR A 453 -15.77 1.47 -1.89
C TYR A 453 -15.57 1.39 -0.38
N LEU A 454 -16.44 0.70 0.36
CA LEU A 454 -16.28 0.52 1.81
C LEU A 454 -15.07 -0.36 2.14
N ASP A 455 -14.52 -0.16 3.34
CA ASP A 455 -13.45 -1.00 3.91
C ASP A 455 -13.96 -2.42 4.24
N THR A 456 -13.10 -3.30 4.74
CA THR A 456 -13.49 -4.68 5.07
C THR A 456 -14.44 -4.80 6.27
N LYS A 457 -14.73 -3.70 6.97
CA LYS A 457 -15.66 -3.60 8.11
C LYS A 457 -17.00 -2.95 7.72
N GLY A 458 -17.10 -2.40 6.51
CA GLY A 458 -18.29 -1.72 6.00
C GLY A 458 -18.34 -0.22 6.32
N GLU A 459 -17.20 0.38 6.65
CA GLU A 459 -17.06 1.81 6.93
C GLU A 459 -16.39 2.56 5.75
N VAL A 460 -16.50 3.88 5.74
CA VAL A 460 -15.83 4.73 4.74
C VAL A 460 -14.32 4.66 4.95
N ARG A 461 -13.57 4.42 3.87
CA ARG A 461 -12.11 4.33 3.91
C ARG A 461 -11.45 5.59 4.46
N SER A 462 -10.35 5.39 5.15
CA SER A 462 -9.51 6.44 5.73
C SER A 462 -8.97 7.41 4.67
N ILE A 463 -9.09 8.72 4.94
CA ILE A 463 -8.65 9.80 4.05
C ILE A 463 -7.76 10.76 4.84
N THR A 464 -6.60 11.08 4.30
CA THR A 464 -5.67 12.05 4.89
C THR A 464 -5.28 13.13 3.89
N ILE A 465 -5.19 14.38 4.35
CA ILE A 465 -4.66 15.48 3.52
C ILE A 465 -3.17 15.59 3.81
N THR A 466 -2.35 15.03 2.93
CA THR A 466 -0.89 14.92 3.08
C THR A 466 -0.13 16.15 2.61
N GLU A 467 -0.75 16.97 1.76
CA GLU A 467 -0.16 18.21 1.30
C GLU A 467 -1.25 19.24 0.97
N LEU A 468 -1.28 20.35 1.71
CA LEU A 468 -2.08 21.53 1.38
C LEU A 468 -1.47 22.77 2.05
N GLY A 469 -1.37 23.87 1.29
CA GLY A 469 -0.71 25.10 1.72
C GLY A 469 -1.38 26.37 1.16
N PHE A 470 -1.18 27.50 1.85
CA PHE A 470 -1.75 28.80 1.48
C PHE A 470 -0.66 29.87 1.45
N SER A 471 -0.56 30.64 0.36
CA SER A 471 0.58 31.54 0.14
C SER A 471 0.46 32.86 0.93
N SER A 472 1.51 33.23 1.68
CA SER A 472 1.61 34.53 2.36
C SER A 472 1.74 35.73 1.41
N LYS A 473 1.93 35.50 0.10
CA LYS A 473 2.13 36.54 -0.94
C LYS A 473 0.97 37.53 -1.06
N SER A 474 -0.24 37.12 -0.70
CA SER A 474 -1.44 37.98 -0.64
C SER A 474 -1.66 38.62 0.74
N GLY A 475 -0.71 38.45 1.66
CA GLY A 475 -0.71 38.92 3.04
C GLY A 475 -0.84 37.78 4.06
N GLU A 476 0.07 37.73 5.03
CA GLU A 476 0.12 36.66 6.07
C GLU A 476 -1.19 36.51 6.85
N LYS A 477 -1.95 37.60 7.07
CA LYS A 477 -3.27 37.50 7.73
C LYS A 477 -4.30 36.78 6.88
N LEU A 478 -4.25 36.92 5.55
CA LEU A 478 -5.15 36.21 4.65
C LEU A 478 -4.76 34.73 4.57
N GLN A 479 -3.44 34.42 4.50
CA GLN A 479 -2.91 33.06 4.66
C GLN A 479 -3.41 32.41 5.96
N ALA A 480 -3.31 33.13 7.08
CA ALA A 480 -3.70 32.61 8.39
C ALA A 480 -5.20 32.34 8.51
N ALA A 481 -6.05 33.20 7.94
CA ALA A 481 -7.49 32.96 7.86
C ALA A 481 -7.85 31.79 6.92
N ALA A 482 -7.14 31.65 5.80
CA ALA A 482 -7.30 30.55 4.85
C ALA A 482 -6.95 29.19 5.48
N PHE A 483 -5.84 29.13 6.21
CA PHE A 483 -5.51 27.96 7.03
C PHE A 483 -6.56 27.69 8.11
N ALA A 484 -6.98 28.72 8.86
CA ALA A 484 -7.92 28.53 9.96
C ALA A 484 -9.27 27.96 9.47
N TYR A 485 -9.78 28.49 8.36
CA TYR A 485 -11.02 28.00 7.77
C TYR A 485 -10.87 26.59 7.21
N CYS A 486 -9.72 26.27 6.61
CA CYS A 486 -9.40 24.93 6.13
C CYS A 486 -9.38 23.92 7.29
N TYR A 487 -8.73 24.29 8.40
CA TYR A 487 -8.69 23.47 9.60
C TYR A 487 -10.09 23.15 10.13
N TYR A 488 -10.98 24.16 10.24
CA TYR A 488 -12.35 23.90 10.71
C TYR A 488 -13.20 23.09 9.74
N ILE A 489 -13.01 23.20 8.41
CA ILE A 489 -13.67 22.30 7.44
C ILE A 489 -13.21 20.85 7.66
N VAL A 490 -11.91 20.64 7.81
CA VAL A 490 -11.31 19.31 8.02
C VAL A 490 -11.71 18.72 9.37
N ASP A 491 -11.71 19.52 10.43
CA ASP A 491 -12.11 19.09 11.78
C ASP A 491 -13.58 18.63 11.79
N ALA A 492 -14.47 19.40 11.16
CA ALA A 492 -15.90 19.08 11.03
C ALA A 492 -16.20 17.88 10.12
N ASN A 493 -15.28 17.45 9.25
CA ASN A 493 -15.47 16.29 8.37
C ASN A 493 -15.03 14.99 9.08
N PRO A 494 -15.94 14.05 9.39
CA PRO A 494 -15.61 12.86 10.17
C PRO A 494 -14.75 11.84 9.41
N TYR A 495 -14.58 11.99 8.09
CA TYR A 495 -13.84 11.05 7.24
C TYR A 495 -12.39 11.48 6.96
N ILE A 496 -11.97 12.67 7.42
CA ILE A 496 -10.58 13.12 7.27
C ILE A 496 -9.83 12.88 8.59
N ASP A 497 -8.76 12.09 8.54
CA ASP A 497 -7.97 11.68 9.71
C ASP A 497 -6.94 12.73 10.14
N ALA A 498 -6.29 13.39 9.16
CA ALA A 498 -5.30 14.43 9.39
C ALA A 498 -5.26 15.46 8.26
N PHE A 499 -4.78 16.67 8.59
CA PHE A 499 -4.39 17.70 7.64
C PHE A 499 -2.96 18.15 7.91
N ILE A 500 -2.08 17.77 7.00
CA ILE A 500 -0.69 18.18 6.94
C ILE A 500 -0.59 19.51 6.19
N LEU A 501 -0.20 20.57 6.90
CA LEU A 501 0.17 21.83 6.28
C LEU A 501 1.51 21.67 5.53
N ASN A 502 1.51 21.89 4.22
CA ASN A 502 2.70 22.31 3.48
C ASN A 502 2.88 23.80 3.81
N ARG A 503 3.86 24.27 4.59
CA ARG A 503 5.03 23.58 5.22
C ARG A 503 5.47 24.27 6.51
N GLN A 504 6.45 23.71 7.23
CA GLN A 504 7.06 24.39 8.37
C GLN A 504 7.83 25.66 7.95
N THR A 505 8.78 25.53 7.02
CA THR A 505 9.63 26.63 6.51
C THR A 505 9.45 26.77 5.00
N ASP A 506 9.29 28.00 4.47
CA ASP A 506 9.24 28.28 3.03
C ASP A 506 10.38 27.62 2.23
N ALA A 507 10.07 26.93 1.12
CA ALA A 507 11.10 26.54 0.14
C ALA A 507 11.37 27.68 -0.85
N PRO A 508 12.64 28.05 -1.10
CA PRO A 508 12.99 29.10 -2.07
C PRO A 508 12.39 28.91 -3.47
N GLU A 509 12.31 27.67 -3.95
CA GLU A 509 11.80 27.28 -5.27
C GLU A 509 10.28 27.53 -5.40
N GLU A 510 9.53 27.22 -4.34
CA GLU A 510 8.09 27.48 -4.21
C GLU A 510 7.83 28.99 -4.11
N VAL A 511 8.60 29.71 -3.29
CA VAL A 511 8.50 31.18 -3.14
C VAL A 511 8.73 31.91 -4.46
N VAL A 512 9.70 31.46 -5.28
CA VAL A 512 9.93 32.00 -6.64
C VAL A 512 8.68 31.82 -7.53
N SER A 513 7.98 30.70 -7.38
CA SER A 513 6.71 30.41 -8.06
C SER A 513 5.51 31.16 -7.44
N GLY A 514 5.71 31.82 -6.29
CA GLY A 514 4.69 32.59 -5.58
C GLY A 514 3.96 31.83 -4.48
N LEU A 515 4.48 30.68 -4.07
CA LEU A 515 3.92 29.76 -3.09
C LEU A 515 4.69 29.88 -1.76
N SER A 516 4.47 30.98 -1.04
CA SER A 516 5.12 31.26 0.26
C SER A 516 4.31 30.62 1.39
N PHE A 517 4.31 29.29 1.45
CA PHE A 517 3.37 28.48 2.25
C PHE A 517 3.71 28.31 3.74
N GLY A 518 4.95 28.58 4.15
CA GLY A 518 5.52 28.25 5.46
C GLY A 518 4.82 28.91 6.65
N LEU A 519 4.98 28.27 7.83
CA LEU A 519 4.83 28.91 9.15
C LEU A 519 5.96 29.92 9.43
N TYR A 520 7.13 29.64 8.86
CA TYR A 520 8.33 30.48 8.93
C TYR A 520 8.80 30.88 7.52
N GLU A 521 9.42 32.05 7.43
CA GLU A 521 10.24 32.45 6.28
C GLU A 521 11.47 31.54 6.13
N TYR A 522 12.16 31.58 4.98
CA TYR A 522 13.38 30.79 4.74
C TYR A 522 14.54 31.09 5.72
N ASP A 523 14.61 32.31 6.28
CA ASP A 523 15.56 32.66 7.35
C ASP A 523 15.07 32.25 8.76
N HIS A 524 13.98 31.50 8.80
CA HIS A 524 13.24 31.04 9.96
C HIS A 524 12.63 32.15 10.82
N SER A 525 12.44 33.37 10.30
CA SER A 525 11.60 34.37 10.97
C SER A 525 10.11 33.96 10.98
N ASP A 526 9.40 34.34 12.03
CA ASP A 526 8.01 33.91 12.30
C ASP A 526 7.00 34.68 11.44
N LYS A 527 6.13 33.96 10.70
CA LYS A 527 4.96 34.54 10.02
C LYS A 527 3.74 34.52 10.93
N TYR A 528 2.76 35.40 10.67
CA TYR A 528 1.51 35.48 11.43
C TYR A 528 0.73 34.15 11.49
N LEU A 529 0.84 33.31 10.45
CA LEU A 529 0.24 31.97 10.42
C LEU A 529 0.68 31.08 11.60
N LYS A 530 1.92 31.20 12.09
CA LYS A 530 2.46 30.39 13.19
C LYS A 530 1.60 30.48 14.47
N GLU A 531 1.16 31.68 14.84
CA GLU A 531 0.33 31.87 16.04
C GLU A 531 -1.03 31.21 15.87
N VAL A 532 -1.66 31.36 14.70
CA VAL A 532 -2.95 30.73 14.39
C VAL A 532 -2.83 29.21 14.40
N PHE A 533 -1.81 28.68 13.71
CA PHE A 533 -1.50 27.24 13.66
C PHE A 533 -1.29 26.66 15.07
N ARG A 534 -0.52 27.34 15.92
CA ARG A 534 -0.26 26.90 17.30
C ARG A 534 -1.54 26.73 18.12
N TYR A 535 -2.47 27.68 18.04
CA TYR A 535 -3.53 27.84 19.02
C TYR A 535 -4.97 27.49 18.56
N ILE A 536 -5.19 27.20 17.27
CA ILE A 536 -6.54 26.99 16.70
C ILE A 536 -7.37 25.88 17.35
N ASP A 537 -6.71 24.89 17.94
CA ASP A 537 -7.23 23.68 18.57
C ASP A 537 -6.98 23.66 20.10
N THR A 538 -6.77 24.84 20.70
CA THR A 538 -6.47 25.03 22.13
C THR A 538 -7.57 25.80 22.87
N ASP A 539 -7.37 26.12 24.15
CA ASP A 539 -8.26 26.98 24.94
C ASP A 539 -8.41 28.41 24.37
N LYS A 540 -7.53 28.81 23.43
CA LYS A 540 -7.62 30.07 22.68
C LYS A 540 -8.33 29.98 21.33
N ALA A 541 -8.84 28.81 20.92
CA ALA A 541 -9.46 28.59 19.61
C ALA A 541 -10.45 29.71 19.19
N GLN A 542 -11.28 30.19 20.13
CA GLN A 542 -12.26 31.26 19.91
C GLN A 542 -11.64 32.56 19.38
N GLU A 543 -10.47 32.97 19.85
CA GLU A 543 -9.80 34.21 19.38
C GLU A 543 -9.45 34.11 17.89
N TYR A 544 -8.96 32.95 17.48
CA TYR A 544 -8.55 32.69 16.10
C TYR A 544 -9.74 32.41 15.17
N MET A 545 -10.82 31.83 15.70
CA MET A 545 -12.11 31.73 15.01
C MET A 545 -12.72 33.11 14.76
N ASP A 546 -12.76 34.00 15.75
CA ASP A 546 -13.27 35.37 15.60
C ASP A 546 -12.43 36.18 14.59
N PHE A 547 -11.10 36.01 14.61
CA PHE A 547 -10.18 36.57 13.63
C PHE A 547 -10.48 36.08 12.20
N MET A 548 -10.68 34.77 12.04
CA MET A 548 -11.01 34.14 10.76
C MET A 548 -12.34 34.65 10.21
N LEU A 549 -13.42 34.59 11.02
CA LEU A 549 -14.77 35.00 10.63
C LEU A 549 -14.82 36.45 10.13
N ASN A 550 -14.08 37.36 10.79
CA ASN A 550 -13.95 38.75 10.38
C ASN A 550 -13.26 38.93 9.01
N ILE A 551 -12.31 38.06 8.65
CA ILE A 551 -11.65 38.09 7.33
C ILE A 551 -12.50 37.42 6.25
N LEU A 552 -13.23 36.36 6.60
CA LEU A 552 -14.19 35.71 5.71
C LEU A 552 -15.41 36.59 5.42
N GLY A 553 -15.83 37.40 6.38
CA GLY A 553 -17.07 38.16 6.35
C GLY A 553 -18.31 37.37 6.80
N ALA A 554 -18.11 36.25 7.50
CA ALA A 554 -19.19 35.40 8.04
C ALA A 554 -19.60 35.86 9.45
N GLU A 555 -20.89 35.72 9.79
CA GLU A 555 -21.44 35.99 11.12
C GLU A 555 -21.19 34.83 12.12
N SER A 556 -20.94 33.61 11.63
CA SER A 556 -20.73 32.42 12.47
C SER A 556 -19.92 31.32 11.79
N LEU A 557 -19.39 30.37 12.57
CA LEU A 557 -18.75 29.17 12.04
C LEU A 557 -19.73 28.27 11.28
N GLU A 558 -21.00 28.18 11.72
CA GLU A 558 -22.04 27.41 11.03
C GLU A 558 -22.29 27.95 9.62
N GLU A 559 -22.38 29.28 9.47
CA GLU A 559 -22.47 29.93 8.17
C GLU A 559 -21.23 29.62 7.31
N ALA A 560 -20.03 29.82 7.86
CA ALA A 560 -18.79 29.57 7.12
C ALA A 560 -18.71 28.12 6.64
N LEU A 561 -18.93 27.12 7.52
CA LEU A 561 -18.92 25.71 7.15
C LEU A 561 -19.98 25.34 6.11
N SER A 562 -21.15 26.00 6.12
CA SER A 562 -22.18 25.77 5.10
C SER A 562 -21.71 26.09 3.67
N TRP A 563 -20.69 26.95 3.51
CA TRP A 563 -20.12 27.23 2.20
C TRP A 563 -19.33 26.05 1.62
N ALA A 564 -18.86 25.11 2.45
CA ALA A 564 -18.11 23.91 2.05
C ALA A 564 -18.95 22.61 2.03
N GLN A 565 -20.25 22.68 2.35
CA GLN A 565 -21.20 21.55 2.37
C GLN A 565 -22.04 21.43 1.09
#